data_AF-A0A2T2VLE8-F1
#
_entry.id   AF-A0A2T2VLE8-F1
#
_cell.length_a   1.000
_cell.length_b   1.000
_cell.length_c   1.000
_cell.angle_alpha   90.00
_cell.angle_beta   90.00
_cell.angle_gamma   90.00
#
_symmetry.space_group_name_H-M   'P 1'
#
loop_
_entity.id
_entity.type
_entity.pdbx_description
1 polymer ?
#
loop_
_entity_poly.entity_id
_entity_poly.type
_entity_poly.pdbx_seq_one_letter_code
_entity_poly.pdbx_strand_id
1 'polypeptide(L)'
;MYLHELLRNHASEAIKNLFEVIIEPSEIQLQETKKAFEGDKTIVIFPLLKTLKTKPEEAGNSIGQYLVDQVNEITGFSVVKGFLNLTVNDKFWVDFVREMCQNNDLIIEANPNPQKIMIEYSSPNSNKPLHLGHIRNNLLGHSISEILKARGHDVIKANLINDRGINVCKSMIAYLKYGNNETPENTGEKGDHFVGRFYTFFDEAYSKEMETLAHQGATVEEAKQNAPILLEAQQLLQRWENGDPEVIKLWHTMNQWVYKGFDQTYEHMGVDFDRYYYESNTYLKGRDIVIKGLEDGIFYKKEDGSVWVDLVDEGLDEKLLLRSDGTSVYMTQDIGTAEKKFEDYQMEQSMYIVGNEQDYHFNVLKLVLQKLNKTYANGVVHLAYGMVDLPTGKMKSREGTVVDADDLMEQMVATAQEQTERATPRGSEPSNVCCDRGLY
;
A
#
# COMPACT_ATOMS: atom_id res chain seq x y z
N MET A 1 -28.01 7.68 14.34
CA MET A 1 -27.99 6.20 14.30
C MET A 1 -28.19 5.77 12.86
N TYR A 2 -27.26 5.00 12.28
CA TYR A 2 -27.36 4.60 10.88
C TYR A 2 -28.50 3.60 10.67
N LEU A 3 -29.17 3.68 9.52
CA LEU A 3 -30.30 2.82 9.16
C LEU A 3 -30.01 1.33 9.36
N HIS A 4 -28.78 0.88 9.08
CA HIS A 4 -28.41 -0.52 9.26
C HIS A 4 -28.43 -0.97 10.72
N GLU A 5 -27.95 -0.14 11.64
CA GLU A 5 -27.95 -0.45 13.07
C GLU A 5 -29.38 -0.46 13.62
N LEU A 6 -30.18 0.53 13.23
CA LEU A 6 -31.60 0.61 13.53
C LEU A 6 -32.33 -0.68 13.11
N LEU A 7 -32.15 -1.08 11.85
CA LEU A 7 -32.77 -2.27 11.28
C LEU A 7 -32.31 -3.56 11.98
N ARG A 8 -31.01 -3.70 12.26
CA ARG A 8 -30.48 -4.89 12.95
C ARG A 8 -31.03 -5.04 14.36
N ASN A 9 -31.05 -3.94 15.11
CA ASN A 9 -31.54 -3.93 16.49
C ASN A 9 -33.03 -4.29 16.54
N HIS A 10 -33.86 -3.64 15.73
CA HIS A 10 -35.29 -3.95 15.70
C HIS A 10 -35.60 -5.33 15.11
N ALA A 11 -34.81 -5.83 14.16
CA ALA A 11 -34.98 -7.20 13.65
C ALA A 11 -34.61 -8.24 14.72
N SER A 12 -33.53 -8.03 15.47
CA SER A 12 -33.17 -8.87 16.62
C SER A 12 -34.27 -8.86 17.69
N GLU A 13 -34.82 -7.69 18.00
CA GLU A 13 -35.94 -7.55 18.93
C GLU A 13 -37.22 -8.25 18.43
N ALA A 14 -37.55 -8.09 17.15
CA ALA A 14 -38.66 -8.79 16.50
C ALA A 14 -38.50 -10.31 16.65
N ILE A 15 -37.30 -10.83 16.40
CA ILE A 15 -37.02 -12.26 16.49
C ILE A 15 -37.18 -12.76 17.93
N LYS A 16 -36.67 -12.00 18.90
CA LYS A 16 -36.83 -12.33 20.33
C LYS A 16 -38.28 -12.37 20.75
N ASN A 17 -39.09 -11.40 20.32
CA ASN A 17 -40.48 -11.29 20.72
C ASN A 17 -41.40 -12.31 20.03
N LEU A 18 -41.12 -12.63 18.76
CA LEU A 18 -41.97 -13.51 17.94
C LEU A 18 -41.61 -14.99 18.09
N PHE A 19 -40.33 -15.31 18.29
CA PHE A 19 -39.83 -16.69 18.27
C PHE A 19 -39.14 -17.11 19.57
N GLU A 20 -39.03 -16.22 20.56
CA GLU A 20 -38.35 -16.48 21.85
C GLU A 20 -36.88 -16.90 21.70
N VAL A 21 -36.24 -16.43 20.62
CA VAL A 21 -34.82 -16.69 20.30
C VAL A 21 -34.02 -15.40 20.43
N ILE A 22 -32.86 -15.47 21.08
CA ILE A 22 -31.92 -14.35 21.13
C ILE A 22 -30.92 -14.50 19.98
N ILE A 23 -30.84 -13.46 19.14
CA ILE A 23 -29.88 -13.34 18.04
C ILE A 23 -29.20 -11.99 18.19
N GLU A 24 -27.88 -11.94 18.14
CA GLU A 24 -27.16 -10.67 18.25
C GLU A 24 -27.43 -9.81 17.00
N PRO A 25 -27.60 -8.48 17.13
CA PRO A 25 -27.83 -7.60 15.97
C PRO A 25 -26.78 -7.75 14.86
N SER A 26 -25.52 -8.06 15.22
CA SER A 26 -24.44 -8.32 14.27
C SER A 26 -24.63 -9.57 13.40
N GLU A 27 -25.45 -10.53 13.84
CA GLU A 27 -25.76 -11.75 13.08
C GLU A 27 -26.84 -11.51 12.01
N ILE A 28 -27.56 -10.37 12.09
CA ILE A 28 -28.58 -10.00 11.11
C ILE A 28 -27.89 -9.48 9.84
N GLN A 29 -28.02 -10.27 8.78
CA GLN A 29 -27.47 -9.95 7.47
C GLN A 29 -28.40 -8.99 6.71
N LEU A 30 -27.87 -7.80 6.44
CA LEU A 30 -28.50 -6.78 5.61
C LEU A 30 -27.77 -6.66 4.27
N GLN A 31 -28.54 -6.40 3.22
CA GLN A 31 -28.03 -6.08 1.89
C GLN A 31 -28.90 -5.01 1.23
N GLU A 32 -28.42 -4.41 0.14
CA GLU A 32 -29.27 -3.57 -0.72
C GLU A 32 -30.35 -4.42 -1.38
N THR A 33 -31.57 -3.88 -1.44
CA THR A 33 -32.64 -4.52 -2.21
C THR A 33 -32.26 -4.53 -3.69
N LYS A 34 -32.42 -5.67 -4.36
CA LYS A 34 -32.15 -5.76 -5.80
C LYS A 34 -33.16 -4.87 -6.55
N LYS A 35 -32.70 -4.12 -7.54
CA LYS A 35 -33.52 -3.22 -8.39
C LYS A 35 -34.79 -3.84 -9.00
N ALA A 36 -34.87 -5.17 -9.08
CA ALA A 36 -36.04 -5.89 -9.60
C ALA A 36 -37.16 -6.08 -8.57
N PHE A 37 -36.92 -5.73 -7.30
CA PHE A 37 -37.88 -5.84 -6.21
C PHE A 37 -38.10 -4.48 -5.55
N GLU A 38 -39.24 -4.33 -4.90
CA GLU A 38 -39.61 -3.13 -4.16
C GLU A 38 -39.00 -3.15 -2.74
N GLY A 39 -38.46 -2.00 -2.33
CA GLY A 39 -37.82 -1.79 -1.03
C GLY A 39 -36.40 -1.21 -1.16
N ASP A 40 -35.84 -0.76 -0.04
CA ASP A 40 -34.54 -0.09 0.05
C ASP A 40 -33.47 -1.00 0.63
N LYS A 41 -33.81 -1.77 1.67
CA LYS A 41 -32.91 -2.74 2.32
C LYS A 41 -33.57 -4.11 2.43
N THR A 42 -32.75 -5.15 2.40
CA THR A 42 -33.21 -6.54 2.55
C THR A 42 -32.57 -7.19 3.77
N ILE A 43 -33.37 -7.81 4.63
CA ILE A 43 -32.91 -8.77 5.62
C ILE A 43 -32.89 -10.16 4.97
N VAL A 44 -31.74 -10.83 5.03
CA VAL A 44 -31.60 -12.22 4.54
C VAL A 44 -32.02 -13.18 5.65
N ILE A 45 -33.18 -13.85 5.47
CA ILE A 45 -33.76 -14.69 6.52
C ILE A 45 -33.13 -16.08 6.57
N PHE A 46 -32.55 -16.58 5.47
CA PHE A 46 -32.01 -17.94 5.35
C PHE A 46 -31.08 -18.38 6.49
N PRO A 47 -30.09 -17.57 6.93
CA PRO A 47 -29.20 -17.96 8.03
C PRO A 47 -29.95 -18.21 9.35
N LEU A 48 -31.12 -17.57 9.52
CA LEU A 48 -31.89 -17.58 10.77
C LEU A 48 -32.84 -18.79 10.85
N LEU A 49 -33.26 -19.36 9.70
CA LEU A 49 -34.33 -20.36 9.64
C LEU A 49 -34.10 -21.60 10.49
N LYS A 50 -32.84 -22.06 10.59
CA LYS A 50 -32.49 -23.21 11.42
C LYS A 50 -32.81 -22.96 12.90
N THR A 51 -32.57 -21.73 13.36
CA THR A 51 -32.81 -21.30 14.74
C THR A 51 -34.28 -21.00 14.97
N LEU A 52 -34.92 -20.28 14.03
CA LEU A 52 -36.35 -19.91 14.11
C LEU A 52 -37.31 -21.09 13.95
N LYS A 53 -36.85 -22.20 13.34
CA LYS A 53 -37.65 -23.42 13.08
C LYS A 53 -38.97 -23.15 12.35
N THR A 54 -38.95 -22.21 11.40
CA THR A 54 -40.10 -21.82 10.59
C THR A 54 -39.73 -21.75 9.10
N LYS A 55 -40.72 -21.58 8.22
CA LYS A 55 -40.51 -21.44 6.78
C LYS A 55 -40.04 -20.01 6.43
N PRO A 56 -39.29 -19.84 5.33
CA PRO A 56 -38.79 -18.53 4.91
C PRO A 56 -39.86 -17.45 4.78
N GLU A 57 -40.99 -17.77 4.16
CA GLU A 57 -42.08 -16.80 3.98
C GLU A 57 -42.78 -16.46 5.29
N GLU A 58 -43.00 -17.45 6.16
CA GLU A 58 -43.61 -17.24 7.47
C GLU A 58 -42.72 -16.34 8.34
N ALA A 59 -41.42 -16.66 8.48
CA ALA A 59 -40.46 -15.81 9.20
C ALA A 59 -40.40 -14.39 8.62
N GLY A 60 -40.23 -14.27 7.30
CA GLY A 60 -40.14 -12.97 6.64
C GLY A 60 -41.39 -12.14 6.87
N ASN A 61 -42.58 -12.73 6.74
CA ASN A 61 -43.84 -12.01 6.92
C ASN A 61 -44.04 -11.58 8.38
N SER A 62 -43.76 -12.45 9.35
CA SER A 62 -43.91 -12.11 10.77
C SER A 62 -42.93 -11.02 11.20
N ILE A 63 -41.66 -11.12 10.80
CA ILE A 63 -40.64 -10.11 11.12
C ILE A 63 -40.95 -8.80 10.38
N GLY A 64 -41.28 -8.86 9.10
CA GLY A 64 -41.62 -7.69 8.29
C GLY A 64 -42.82 -6.93 8.84
N GLN A 65 -43.88 -7.65 9.22
CA GLN A 65 -45.07 -7.03 9.82
C GLN A 65 -44.74 -6.39 11.16
N TYR A 66 -43.97 -7.06 12.02
CA TYR A 66 -43.52 -6.48 13.28
C TYR A 66 -42.73 -5.18 13.06
N LEU A 67 -41.82 -5.15 12.07
CA LEU A 67 -41.05 -3.95 11.77
C LEU A 67 -41.94 -2.79 11.28
N VAL A 68 -42.92 -3.06 10.43
CA VAL A 68 -43.90 -2.02 10.01
C VAL A 68 -44.72 -1.52 11.20
N ASP A 69 -45.11 -2.41 12.11
CA ASP A 69 -45.97 -2.06 13.24
C ASP A 69 -45.22 -1.31 14.36
N GLN A 70 -43.91 -1.55 14.52
CA GLN A 70 -43.13 -1.07 15.67
C GLN A 70 -42.04 -0.05 15.31
N VAL A 71 -41.68 0.08 14.02
CA VAL A 71 -40.57 0.94 13.57
C VAL A 71 -41.10 1.99 12.60
N ASN A 72 -41.16 3.25 13.04
CA ASN A 72 -41.74 4.36 12.28
C ASN A 72 -41.04 4.62 10.94
N GLU A 73 -39.77 4.25 10.85
CA GLU A 73 -38.92 4.37 9.68
C GLU A 73 -39.28 3.36 8.59
N ILE A 74 -40.10 2.34 8.85
CA ILE A 74 -40.46 1.29 7.90
C ILE A 74 -41.94 1.42 7.51
N THR A 75 -42.20 1.64 6.23
CA THR A 75 -43.56 1.87 5.70
C THR A 75 -44.17 0.65 5.03
N GLY A 76 -43.36 -0.34 4.69
CA GLY A 76 -43.82 -1.54 4.02
C GLY A 76 -42.74 -2.60 3.92
N PHE A 77 -43.14 -3.79 3.49
CA PHE A 77 -42.22 -4.87 3.20
C PHE A 77 -42.76 -5.80 2.11
N SER A 78 -41.86 -6.56 1.47
CA SER A 78 -42.19 -7.68 0.61
C SER A 78 -41.27 -8.86 0.91
N VAL A 79 -41.78 -10.09 0.82
CA VAL A 79 -40.98 -11.30 1.03
C VAL A 79 -40.87 -12.07 -0.27
N VAL A 80 -39.65 -12.27 -0.75
CA VAL A 80 -39.37 -13.05 -1.96
C VAL A 80 -38.43 -14.18 -1.60
N LYS A 81 -38.93 -15.41 -1.51
CA LYS A 81 -38.12 -16.61 -1.24
C LYS A 81 -37.18 -16.44 -0.04
N GLY A 82 -37.62 -15.84 1.08
CA GLY A 82 -36.77 -15.64 2.27
C GLY A 82 -35.86 -14.40 2.25
N PHE A 83 -36.01 -13.53 1.26
CA PHE A 83 -35.50 -12.16 1.29
C PHE A 83 -36.63 -11.24 1.75
N LEU A 84 -36.49 -10.66 2.94
CA LEU A 84 -37.43 -9.67 3.47
C LEU A 84 -36.96 -8.29 3.03
N ASN A 85 -37.56 -7.76 1.97
CA ASN A 85 -37.28 -6.41 1.48
C ASN A 85 -38.14 -5.41 2.26
N LEU A 86 -37.52 -4.34 2.75
CA LEU A 86 -38.13 -3.31 3.58
C LEU A 86 -38.16 -2.00 2.81
N THR A 87 -39.31 -1.34 2.82
CA THR A 87 -39.46 0.02 2.31
C THR A 87 -39.30 1.00 3.46
N VAL A 88 -38.37 1.93 3.31
CA VAL A 88 -38.02 2.95 4.29
C VAL A 88 -38.85 4.19 4.02
N ASN A 89 -39.29 4.86 5.08
CA ASN A 89 -40.04 6.10 5.00
C ASN A 89 -39.17 7.22 4.40
N ASP A 90 -39.65 7.91 3.36
CA ASP A 90 -38.95 9.05 2.74
C ASP A 90 -38.55 10.13 3.77
N LYS A 91 -39.35 10.29 4.83
CA LYS A 91 -39.05 11.20 5.93
C LYS A 91 -37.71 10.88 6.60
N PHE A 92 -37.34 9.60 6.72
CA PHE A 92 -36.05 9.18 7.26
C PHE A 92 -34.90 9.76 6.44
N TRP A 93 -34.95 9.64 5.11
CA TRP A 93 -33.90 10.15 4.23
C TRP A 93 -33.80 11.68 4.27
N VAL A 94 -34.95 12.37 4.26
CA VAL A 94 -34.99 13.83 4.35
C VAL A 94 -34.43 14.33 5.68
N ASP A 95 -34.81 13.68 6.79
CA ASP A 95 -34.32 14.05 8.11
C ASP A 95 -32.83 13.71 8.26
N PHE A 96 -32.38 12.57 7.72
CA PHE A 96 -30.97 12.19 7.66
C PHE A 96 -30.12 13.25 6.93
N VAL A 97 -30.51 13.67 5.72
CA VAL A 97 -29.78 14.73 4.99
C VAL A 97 -29.83 16.06 5.74
N ARG A 98 -30.97 16.41 6.35
CA ARG A 98 -31.08 17.64 7.15
C ARG A 98 -30.14 17.61 8.35
N GLU A 99 -30.06 16.48 9.05
CA GLU A 99 -29.17 16.28 10.19
C GLU A 99 -27.70 16.41 9.75
N MET A 100 -27.32 15.78 8.63
CA MET A 100 -25.96 15.92 8.06
C MET A 100 -25.63 17.37 7.70
N CYS A 101 -26.56 18.13 7.10
CA CYS A 101 -26.33 19.53 6.77
C CYS A 101 -26.18 20.43 8.01
N GLN A 102 -26.75 20.02 9.15
CA GLN A 102 -26.69 20.78 10.40
C GLN A 102 -25.50 20.39 11.28
N ASN A 103 -24.97 19.18 11.10
CA ASN A 103 -23.88 18.62 11.89
C ASN A 103 -22.88 17.92 10.98
N ASN A 104 -21.81 18.65 10.61
CA ASN A 104 -20.76 18.15 9.72
C ASN A 104 -20.07 16.88 10.25
N ASP A 105 -20.08 16.67 11.58
CA ASP A 105 -19.43 15.54 12.24
C ASP A 105 -20.20 14.21 12.08
N LEU A 106 -21.41 14.22 11.53
CA LEU A 106 -22.23 13.01 11.31
C LEU A 106 -21.93 12.27 10.00
N ILE A 107 -21.08 12.82 9.13
CA ILE A 107 -20.81 12.21 7.83
C ILE A 107 -20.05 10.88 8.01
N ILE A 108 -19.15 10.83 8.99
CA ILE A 108 -18.33 9.64 9.28
C ILE A 108 -18.26 9.45 10.78
N GLU A 109 -18.98 8.47 11.31
CA GLU A 109 -18.85 8.09 12.71
C GLU A 109 -17.42 7.64 13.02
N ALA A 110 -16.91 7.95 14.21
CA ALA A 110 -15.64 7.42 14.67
C ALA A 110 -15.77 5.91 14.94
N ASN A 111 -14.71 5.16 14.71
CA ASN A 111 -14.64 3.78 15.13
C ASN A 111 -14.67 3.73 16.67
N PRO A 112 -15.56 2.94 17.30
CA PRO A 112 -15.60 2.82 18.76
C PRO A 112 -14.31 2.24 19.35
N ASN A 113 -13.51 1.55 18.53
CA ASN A 113 -12.20 1.01 18.90
C ASN A 113 -11.13 1.58 17.97
N PRO A 114 -10.73 2.86 18.13
CA PRO A 114 -9.66 3.44 17.34
C PRO A 114 -8.35 2.69 17.62
N GLN A 115 -7.52 2.57 16.60
CA GLN A 115 -6.23 1.88 16.64
C GLN A 115 -5.16 2.81 16.08
N LYS A 116 -3.92 2.61 16.50
CA LYS A 116 -2.76 3.19 15.85
C LYS A 116 -2.30 2.29 14.71
N ILE A 117 -2.29 2.84 13.50
CA ILE A 117 -2.07 2.11 12.26
C ILE A 117 -0.97 2.80 11.47
N MET A 118 0.09 2.08 11.15
CA MET A 118 1.08 2.55 10.18
C MET A 118 0.71 2.02 8.79
N ILE A 119 0.73 2.89 7.79
CA ILE A 119 0.54 2.51 6.38
C ILE A 119 1.80 2.87 5.62
N GLU A 120 2.53 1.84 5.17
CA GLU A 120 3.70 2.00 4.30
C GLU A 120 3.29 1.96 2.83
N TYR A 121 3.65 2.99 2.09
CA TYR A 121 3.46 3.07 0.64
C TYR A 121 4.59 3.89 -0.03
N SER A 122 4.55 3.94 -1.35
CA SER A 122 5.56 4.41 -2.30
C SER A 122 6.79 3.53 -2.39
N SER A 123 7.52 3.42 -1.29
CA SER A 123 8.77 2.67 -1.10
C SER A 123 9.69 2.63 -2.35
N PRO A 124 10.11 3.78 -2.90
CA PRO A 124 10.84 3.84 -4.16
C PRO A 124 12.31 3.47 -4.00
N ASN A 125 12.96 3.14 -5.12
CA ASN A 125 14.41 3.00 -5.19
C ASN A 125 15.05 4.33 -5.61
N SER A 126 16.13 4.74 -4.95
CA SER A 126 16.74 6.06 -5.16
C SER A 126 17.62 6.19 -6.41
N ASN A 127 17.54 5.24 -7.35
CA ASN A 127 18.35 5.23 -8.57
C ASN A 127 17.55 5.58 -9.85
N LYS A 128 16.25 5.84 -9.74
CA LYS A 128 15.34 6.13 -10.87
C LYS A 128 14.21 7.08 -10.44
N PRO A 129 13.62 7.84 -11.39
CA PRO A 129 12.41 8.63 -11.12
C PRO A 129 11.20 7.74 -10.84
N LEU A 130 10.18 8.34 -10.24
CA LEU A 130 8.89 7.69 -10.01
C LEU A 130 8.17 7.43 -11.35
N HIS A 131 7.31 6.42 -11.38
CA HIS A 131 6.63 5.97 -12.60
C HIS A 131 5.19 5.57 -12.30
N LEU A 132 4.41 5.26 -13.33
CA LEU A 132 2.99 4.87 -13.21
C LEU A 132 2.69 3.83 -12.11
N GLY A 133 3.55 2.80 -11.97
CA GLY A 133 3.43 1.84 -10.86
C GLY A 133 3.47 2.47 -9.45
N HIS A 134 4.30 3.50 -9.24
CA HIS A 134 4.37 4.24 -7.99
C HIS A 134 3.14 5.15 -7.81
N ILE A 135 2.60 5.74 -8.86
CA ILE A 135 1.35 6.53 -8.78
C ILE A 135 0.23 5.66 -8.19
N ARG A 136 0.03 4.47 -8.74
CA ARG A 136 -0.99 3.54 -8.22
C ARG A 136 -0.78 3.25 -6.74
N ASN A 137 0.46 2.92 -6.37
CA ASN A 137 0.80 2.60 -4.99
C ASN A 137 0.52 3.78 -4.04
N ASN A 138 0.99 4.98 -4.42
CA ASN A 138 0.80 6.21 -3.65
C ASN A 138 -0.68 6.54 -3.45
N LEU A 139 -1.47 6.52 -4.52
CA LEU A 139 -2.90 6.86 -4.43
C LEU A 139 -3.68 5.83 -3.59
N LEU A 140 -3.33 4.54 -3.69
CA LEU A 140 -3.93 3.50 -2.83
C LEU A 140 -3.57 3.73 -1.36
N GLY A 141 -2.28 3.88 -1.06
CA GLY A 141 -1.81 4.07 0.32
C GLY A 141 -2.35 5.35 0.95
N HIS A 142 -2.31 6.46 0.22
CA HIS A 142 -2.86 7.73 0.68
C HIS A 142 -4.37 7.65 0.90
N SER A 143 -5.14 7.11 -0.07
CA SER A 143 -6.60 6.99 0.07
C SER A 143 -7.01 6.12 1.26
N ILE A 144 -6.35 4.97 1.46
CA ILE A 144 -6.62 4.10 2.62
C ILE A 144 -6.31 4.84 3.93
N SER A 145 -5.20 5.59 3.95
CA SER A 145 -4.81 6.39 5.12
C SER A 145 -5.87 7.42 5.49
N GLU A 146 -6.36 8.18 4.51
CA GLU A 146 -7.37 9.22 4.75
C GLU A 146 -8.74 8.62 5.13
N ILE A 147 -9.11 7.45 4.57
CA ILE A 147 -10.33 6.73 4.98
C ILE A 147 -10.25 6.28 6.45
N LEU A 148 -9.10 5.73 6.87
CA LEU A 148 -8.91 5.27 8.25
C LEU A 148 -8.87 6.45 9.25
N LYS A 149 -8.21 7.56 8.88
CA LYS A 149 -8.23 8.80 9.67
C LYS A 149 -9.63 9.34 9.84
N ALA A 150 -10.41 9.38 8.75
CA ALA A 150 -11.79 9.83 8.80
C ALA A 150 -12.67 8.95 9.71
N ARG A 151 -12.32 7.67 9.85
CA ARG A 151 -12.92 6.73 10.82
C ARG A 151 -12.34 6.85 12.24
N GLY A 152 -11.50 7.84 12.53
CA GLY A 152 -10.97 8.12 13.88
C GLY A 152 -9.77 7.27 14.30
N HIS A 153 -9.11 6.56 13.38
CA HIS A 153 -7.84 5.87 13.69
C HIS A 153 -6.67 6.86 13.75
N ASP A 154 -5.65 6.54 14.57
CA ASP A 154 -4.36 7.26 14.60
C ASP A 154 -3.47 6.68 13.49
N VAL A 155 -3.38 7.36 12.35
CA VAL A 155 -2.72 6.84 11.15
C VAL A 155 -1.37 7.51 10.92
N ILE A 156 -0.33 6.70 10.76
CA ILE A 156 1.02 7.12 10.39
C ILE A 156 1.33 6.69 8.96
N LYS A 157 1.48 7.65 8.05
CA LYS A 157 1.90 7.43 6.66
C LYS A 157 3.41 7.30 6.60
N ALA A 158 3.90 6.13 6.20
CA ALA A 158 5.32 5.82 6.15
C ALA A 158 5.78 5.59 4.70
N ASN A 159 7.01 6.01 4.39
CA ASN A 159 7.69 5.71 3.14
C ASN A 159 9.03 5.01 3.44
N LEU A 160 9.26 3.81 2.90
CA LEU A 160 10.53 3.09 3.04
C LEU A 160 11.37 3.24 1.77
N ILE A 161 12.30 4.19 1.78
CA ILE A 161 13.15 4.43 0.62
C ILE A 161 14.29 3.41 0.60
N ASN A 162 14.42 2.70 -0.53
CA ASN A 162 15.60 1.91 -0.81
C ASN A 162 16.69 2.81 -1.39
N ASP A 163 17.57 3.27 -0.49
CA ASP A 163 18.62 4.23 -0.75
C ASP A 163 20.01 3.61 -0.86
N ARG A 164 20.13 2.28 -0.92
CA ARG A 164 21.41 1.58 -0.87
C ARG A 164 21.51 0.44 -1.89
N GLY A 165 22.69 -0.18 -1.93
CA GLY A 165 22.94 -1.39 -2.71
C GLY A 165 23.47 -1.11 -4.12
N ILE A 166 23.58 -2.19 -4.89
CA ILE A 166 24.31 -2.15 -6.17
C ILE A 166 23.70 -1.17 -7.17
N ASN A 167 22.37 -1.01 -7.21
CA ASN A 167 21.72 -0.13 -8.17
C ASN A 167 22.05 1.34 -7.93
N VAL A 168 22.21 1.76 -6.67
CA VAL A 168 22.67 3.11 -6.33
C VAL A 168 24.16 3.27 -6.69
N CYS A 169 24.98 2.24 -6.42
CA CYS A 169 26.41 2.26 -6.78
C CYS A 169 26.63 2.33 -8.30
N LYS A 170 25.75 1.75 -9.12
CA LYS A 170 25.77 1.90 -10.58
C LYS A 170 25.64 3.35 -11.01
N SER A 171 24.64 4.07 -10.48
CA SER A 171 24.48 5.50 -10.73
C SER A 171 25.69 6.30 -10.24
N MET A 172 26.25 5.98 -9.08
CA MET A 172 27.43 6.64 -8.52
C MET A 172 28.68 6.45 -9.41
N ILE A 173 28.96 5.23 -9.90
CA ILE A 173 30.08 4.97 -10.81
C ILE A 173 29.91 5.74 -12.12
N ALA A 174 28.71 5.72 -12.70
CA ALA A 174 28.44 6.47 -13.92
C ALA A 174 28.59 7.99 -13.69
N TYR A 175 28.15 8.52 -12.55
CA TYR A 175 28.36 9.92 -12.19
C TYR A 175 29.84 10.27 -12.03
N LEU A 176 30.63 9.41 -11.38
CA LEU A 176 32.09 9.62 -11.24
C LEU A 176 32.81 9.65 -12.59
N LYS A 177 32.38 8.84 -13.57
CA LYS A 177 33.00 8.76 -14.89
C LYS A 177 32.51 9.83 -15.87
N TYR A 178 31.22 10.13 -15.83
CA TYR A 178 30.53 10.89 -16.89
C TYR A 178 29.85 12.17 -16.37
N GLY A 179 29.82 12.38 -15.06
CA GLY A 179 29.08 13.48 -14.44
C GLY A 179 29.71 14.85 -14.63
N ASN A 180 31.01 14.97 -14.90
CA ASN A 180 31.68 16.24 -15.24
C ASN A 180 31.39 17.44 -14.29
N ASN A 181 31.18 17.19 -12.99
CA ASN A 181 30.72 18.18 -11.99
C ASN A 181 29.34 18.80 -12.26
N GLU A 182 28.52 18.16 -13.10
CA GLU A 182 27.11 18.47 -13.25
C GLU A 182 26.39 18.24 -11.91
N THR A 183 25.36 19.07 -11.68
CA THR A 183 24.45 18.98 -10.54
C THR A 183 23.04 19.29 -11.05
N PRO A 184 21.97 18.79 -10.42
CA PRO A 184 20.60 19.16 -10.77
C PRO A 184 20.41 20.68 -10.86
N GLU A 185 21.04 21.43 -9.94
CA GLU A 185 20.95 22.88 -9.89
C GLU A 185 21.60 23.58 -11.10
N ASN A 186 22.70 23.05 -11.65
CA ASN A 186 23.38 23.68 -12.79
C ASN A 186 22.86 23.21 -14.16
N THR A 187 22.28 22.00 -14.24
CA THR A 187 21.64 21.50 -15.46
C THR A 187 20.19 21.94 -15.58
N GLY A 188 19.55 22.31 -14.46
CA GLY A 188 18.10 22.55 -14.39
C GLY A 188 17.27 21.27 -14.47
N GLU A 189 17.91 20.11 -14.38
CA GLU A 189 17.26 18.79 -14.39
C GLU A 189 16.72 18.45 -12.99
N LYS A 190 15.54 17.84 -12.91
CA LYS A 190 14.98 17.38 -11.64
C LYS A 190 15.88 16.29 -11.04
N GLY A 191 16.09 16.30 -9.71
CA GLY A 191 17.17 15.52 -9.09
C GLY A 191 17.07 14.00 -9.23
N ASP A 192 15.87 13.42 -9.19
CA ASP A 192 15.65 11.99 -9.42
C ASP A 192 15.81 11.60 -10.90
N HIS A 193 15.43 12.48 -11.83
CA HIS A 193 15.71 12.33 -13.26
C HIS A 193 17.21 12.42 -13.55
N PHE A 194 17.90 13.39 -12.95
CA PHE A 194 19.35 13.57 -13.05
C PHE A 194 20.10 12.31 -12.63
N VAL A 195 19.79 11.75 -11.46
CA VAL A 195 20.41 10.50 -10.99
C VAL A 195 19.98 9.30 -11.85
N GLY A 196 18.71 9.27 -12.29
CA GLY A 196 18.18 8.26 -13.20
C GLY A 196 18.91 8.22 -14.55
N ARG A 197 19.32 9.38 -15.08
CA ARG A 197 20.13 9.48 -16.29
C ARG A 197 21.47 8.77 -16.15
N PHE A 198 22.15 8.90 -15.00
CA PHE A 198 23.39 8.16 -14.74
C PHE A 198 23.16 6.65 -14.60
N TYR A 199 22.00 6.21 -14.10
CA TYR A 199 21.64 4.80 -14.12
C TYR A 199 21.53 4.28 -15.57
N THR A 200 20.92 5.06 -16.47
CA THR A 200 20.84 4.72 -17.90
C THR A 200 22.22 4.71 -18.57
N PHE A 201 23.07 5.71 -18.28
CA PHE A 201 24.46 5.73 -18.77
C PHE A 201 25.27 4.52 -18.30
N PHE A 202 25.06 4.07 -17.06
CA PHE A 202 25.67 2.83 -16.58
C PHE A 202 25.22 1.64 -17.44
N ASP A 203 23.91 1.47 -17.67
CA ASP A 203 23.37 0.34 -18.44
C ASP A 203 23.87 0.36 -19.90
N GLU A 204 24.03 1.54 -20.51
CA GLU A 204 24.62 1.71 -21.85
C GLU A 204 26.11 1.33 -21.89
N ALA A 205 26.91 1.84 -20.94
CA ALA A 205 28.33 1.52 -20.84
C ALA A 205 28.56 0.03 -20.57
N TYR A 206 27.78 -0.54 -19.65
CA TYR A 206 27.80 -1.97 -19.33
C TYR A 206 27.48 -2.82 -20.57
N SER A 207 26.47 -2.43 -21.36
CA SER A 207 26.13 -3.14 -22.60
C SER A 207 27.27 -3.12 -23.63
N LYS A 208 27.93 -1.97 -23.83
CA LYS A 208 29.09 -1.83 -24.72
C LYS A 208 30.30 -2.66 -24.24
N GLU A 209 30.54 -2.71 -22.94
CA GLU A 209 31.61 -3.52 -22.35
C GLU A 209 31.33 -5.02 -22.50
N MET A 210 30.08 -5.46 -22.33
CA MET A 210 29.70 -6.84 -22.59
C MET A 210 29.90 -7.23 -24.06
N GLU A 211 29.53 -6.37 -25.01
CA GLU A 211 29.77 -6.60 -26.44
C GLU A 211 31.26 -6.70 -26.74
N THR A 212 32.07 -5.84 -26.12
CA THR A 212 33.53 -5.87 -26.25
C THR A 212 34.12 -7.19 -25.74
N LEU A 213 33.69 -7.66 -24.56
CA LEU A 213 34.13 -8.94 -24.00
C LEU A 213 33.68 -10.13 -24.85
N ALA A 214 32.45 -10.09 -25.38
CA ALA A 214 31.96 -11.11 -26.30
C ALA A 214 32.79 -11.18 -27.58
N HIS A 215 33.19 -10.03 -28.14
CA HIS A 215 34.11 -9.96 -29.28
C HIS A 215 35.52 -10.48 -28.96
N GLN A 216 35.93 -10.43 -27.69
CA GLN A 216 37.19 -11.00 -27.20
C GLN A 216 37.09 -12.51 -26.89
N GLY A 217 35.93 -13.13 -27.12
CA GLY A 217 35.71 -14.57 -26.98
C GLY A 217 35.13 -14.99 -25.63
N ALA A 218 34.72 -14.05 -24.76
CA ALA A 218 34.02 -14.38 -23.53
C ALA A 218 32.62 -14.93 -23.83
N THR A 219 32.16 -15.88 -23.04
CA THR A 219 30.75 -16.30 -23.06
C THR A 219 29.84 -15.17 -22.56
N VAL A 220 28.54 -15.25 -22.87
CA VAL A 220 27.55 -14.26 -22.41
C VAL A 220 27.54 -14.12 -20.88
N GLU A 221 27.73 -15.23 -20.16
CA GLU A 221 27.74 -15.22 -18.70
C GLU A 221 29.02 -14.61 -18.14
N GLU A 222 30.18 -14.94 -18.71
CA GLU A 222 31.45 -14.32 -18.35
C GLU A 222 31.45 -12.81 -18.64
N ALA A 223 30.91 -12.40 -19.79
CA ALA A 223 30.80 -10.98 -20.14
C ALA A 223 29.91 -10.21 -19.16
N LYS A 224 28.80 -10.81 -18.72
CA LYS A 224 27.91 -10.20 -17.72
C LYS A 224 28.59 -10.03 -16.36
N GLN A 225 29.38 -11.00 -15.92
CA GLN A 225 30.00 -10.97 -14.59
C GLN A 225 31.28 -10.14 -14.55
N ASN A 226 32.01 -10.05 -15.68
CA ASN A 226 33.34 -9.45 -15.73
C ASN A 226 33.39 -8.10 -16.46
N ALA A 227 32.26 -7.49 -16.81
CA ALA A 227 32.23 -6.14 -17.35
C ALA A 227 32.92 -5.17 -16.38
N PRO A 228 33.97 -4.44 -16.80
CA PRO A 228 34.75 -3.57 -15.92
C PRO A 228 33.91 -2.61 -15.07
N ILE A 229 32.91 -1.94 -15.66
CA ILE A 229 32.05 -0.98 -14.95
C ILE A 229 31.20 -1.64 -13.85
N LEU A 230 30.82 -2.92 -14.02
CA LEU A 230 30.12 -3.69 -13.00
C LEU A 230 31.06 -4.02 -11.83
N LEU A 231 32.29 -4.44 -12.12
CA LEU A 231 33.28 -4.74 -11.09
C LEU A 231 33.62 -3.48 -10.28
N GLU A 232 33.72 -2.32 -10.93
CA GLU A 232 33.89 -1.03 -10.25
C GLU A 232 32.70 -0.70 -9.34
N ALA A 233 31.46 -0.95 -9.78
CA ALA A 233 30.27 -0.73 -8.95
C ALA A 233 30.21 -1.68 -7.75
N GLN A 234 30.64 -2.93 -7.90
CA GLN A 234 30.76 -3.88 -6.79
C GLN A 234 31.84 -3.47 -5.79
N GLN A 235 32.99 -2.99 -6.27
CA GLN A 235 34.04 -2.44 -5.40
C GLN A 235 33.56 -1.19 -4.66
N LEU A 236 32.80 -0.33 -5.33
CA LEU A 236 32.21 0.85 -4.70
C LEU A 236 31.22 0.48 -3.59
N LEU A 237 30.40 -0.56 -3.82
CA LEU A 237 29.50 -1.09 -2.80
C LEU A 237 30.27 -1.60 -1.57
N GLN A 238 31.33 -2.38 -1.77
CA GLN A 238 32.17 -2.86 -0.66
C GLN A 238 32.80 -1.69 0.13
N ARG A 239 33.25 -0.64 -0.56
CA ARG A 239 33.77 0.57 0.09
C ARG A 239 32.68 1.31 0.87
N TRP A 240 31.48 1.39 0.33
CA TRP A 240 30.31 1.96 1.03
C TRP A 240 29.99 1.17 2.30
N GLU A 241 29.95 -0.17 2.23
CA GLU A 241 29.70 -1.04 3.38
C GLU A 241 30.78 -0.94 4.46
N ASN A 242 32.03 -0.67 4.05
CA ASN A 242 33.15 -0.41 4.96
C ASN A 242 33.21 1.02 5.50
N GLY A 243 32.25 1.89 5.14
CA GLY A 243 32.17 3.26 5.62
C GLY A 243 33.23 4.21 5.05
N ASP A 244 33.70 3.98 3.82
CA ASP A 244 34.63 4.88 3.14
C ASP A 244 34.06 6.32 3.07
N PRO A 245 34.72 7.33 3.69
CA PRO A 245 34.15 8.67 3.83
C PRO A 245 33.81 9.36 2.50
N GLU A 246 34.59 9.13 1.44
CA GLU A 246 34.35 9.76 0.13
C GLU A 246 33.17 9.10 -0.57
N VAL A 247 33.05 7.78 -0.46
CA VAL A 247 31.92 7.04 -1.04
C VAL A 247 30.62 7.37 -0.32
N ILE A 248 30.64 7.45 1.02
CA ILE A 248 29.48 7.86 1.83
C ILE A 248 29.06 9.29 1.50
N LYS A 249 30.02 10.21 1.32
CA LYS A 249 29.73 11.59 0.94
C LYS A 249 29.04 11.67 -0.43
N LEU A 250 29.57 10.97 -1.44
CA LEU A 250 28.96 10.92 -2.77
C LEU A 250 27.55 10.32 -2.71
N TRP A 251 27.41 9.19 -2.01
CA TRP A 251 26.13 8.51 -1.81
C TRP A 251 25.08 9.44 -1.20
N HIS A 252 25.44 10.14 -0.12
CA HIS A 252 24.56 11.09 0.52
C HIS A 252 24.18 12.24 -0.42
N THR A 253 25.14 12.82 -1.13
CA THR A 253 24.88 13.89 -2.11
C THR A 253 23.89 13.45 -3.18
N MET A 254 24.11 12.30 -3.82
CA MET A 254 23.24 11.83 -4.90
C MET A 254 21.84 11.48 -4.40
N ASN A 255 21.73 10.81 -3.25
CA ASN A 255 20.43 10.49 -2.67
C ASN A 255 19.63 11.75 -2.28
N GLN A 256 20.28 12.79 -1.75
CA GLN A 256 19.60 14.05 -1.44
C GLN A 256 19.03 14.73 -2.69
N TRP A 257 19.69 14.63 -3.85
CA TRP A 257 19.12 15.09 -5.11
C TRP A 257 17.85 14.32 -5.48
N VAL A 258 17.88 13.00 -5.33
CA VAL A 258 16.71 12.15 -5.63
C VAL A 258 15.55 12.46 -4.69
N TYR A 259 15.81 12.60 -3.39
CA TYR A 259 14.74 12.89 -2.41
C TYR A 259 14.04 14.21 -2.73
N LYS A 260 14.79 15.27 -3.05
CA LYS A 260 14.21 16.54 -3.51
C LYS A 260 13.37 16.38 -4.78
N GLY A 261 13.75 15.48 -5.68
CA GLY A 261 12.98 15.15 -6.86
C GLY A 261 11.67 14.42 -6.51
N PHE A 262 11.75 13.42 -5.65
CA PHE A 262 10.56 12.71 -5.17
C PHE A 262 9.58 13.62 -4.44
N ASP A 263 10.07 14.53 -3.59
CA ASP A 263 9.24 15.48 -2.86
C ASP A 263 8.42 16.37 -3.81
N GLN A 264 9.00 16.83 -4.92
CA GLN A 264 8.27 17.57 -5.96
C GLN A 264 7.14 16.74 -6.59
N THR A 265 7.42 15.47 -6.91
CA THR A 265 6.40 14.57 -7.47
C THR A 265 5.28 14.29 -6.46
N TYR A 266 5.62 14.08 -5.18
CA TYR A 266 4.63 13.82 -4.13
C TYR A 266 3.75 15.04 -3.86
N GLU A 267 4.34 16.23 -3.80
CA GLU A 267 3.62 17.50 -3.68
C GLU A 267 2.64 17.69 -4.84
N HIS A 268 3.09 17.50 -6.08
CA HIS A 268 2.24 17.62 -7.26
C HIS A 268 1.10 16.59 -7.28
N MET A 269 1.36 15.38 -6.79
CA MET A 269 0.36 14.32 -6.67
C MET A 269 -0.64 14.57 -5.53
N GLY A 270 -0.33 15.47 -4.59
CA GLY A 270 -1.14 15.72 -3.40
C GLY A 270 -1.05 14.59 -2.36
N VAL A 271 0.12 13.93 -2.27
CA VAL A 271 0.39 12.88 -1.28
C VAL A 271 1.52 13.31 -0.34
N ASP A 272 1.45 12.86 0.90
CA ASP A 272 2.33 13.28 1.99
C ASP A 272 2.68 12.10 2.92
N PHE A 273 3.76 12.25 3.69
CA PHE A 273 4.26 11.22 4.60
C PHE A 273 4.60 11.81 5.97
N ASP A 274 4.23 11.10 7.04
CA ASP A 274 4.58 11.47 8.42
C ASP A 274 5.99 10.99 8.78
N ARG A 275 6.46 9.90 8.14
CA ARG A 275 7.74 9.28 8.43
C ARG A 275 8.42 8.68 7.20
N TYR A 276 9.68 9.06 7.00
CA TYR A 276 10.58 8.40 6.08
C TYR A 276 11.48 7.42 6.82
N TYR A 277 11.53 6.19 6.33
CA TYR A 277 12.51 5.17 6.70
C TYR A 277 13.46 4.94 5.52
N TYR A 278 14.68 4.54 5.83
CA TYR A 278 15.72 4.29 4.84
C TYR A 278 16.33 2.92 5.10
N GLU A 279 16.45 2.09 4.07
CA GLU A 279 17.04 0.76 4.20
C GLU A 279 18.49 0.80 4.71
N SER A 280 19.22 1.89 4.40
CA SER A 280 20.55 2.17 4.93
C SER A 280 20.61 2.23 6.46
N ASN A 281 19.49 2.53 7.13
CA ASN A 281 19.43 2.65 8.60
C ASN A 281 18.99 1.36 9.31
N THR A 282 18.30 0.44 8.62
CA THR A 282 17.62 -0.71 9.28
C THR A 282 18.29 -2.05 9.02
N TYR A 283 19.15 -2.17 8.01
CA TYR A 283 19.73 -3.47 7.62
C TYR A 283 20.58 -4.13 8.73
N LEU A 284 21.37 -3.35 9.47
CA LEU A 284 22.18 -3.86 10.60
C LEU A 284 21.30 -4.41 11.72
N LYS A 285 20.21 -3.70 12.03
CA LYS A 285 19.28 -4.09 13.08
C LYS A 285 18.62 -5.44 12.78
N GLY A 286 18.25 -5.67 11.54
CA GLY A 286 17.72 -6.95 11.09
C GLY A 286 18.70 -8.10 11.31
N ARG A 287 19.98 -7.88 10.98
CA ARG A 287 21.05 -8.87 11.17
C ARG A 287 21.19 -9.25 12.64
N ASP A 288 21.21 -8.27 13.53
CA ASP A 288 21.37 -8.50 14.97
C ASP A 288 20.19 -9.32 15.55
N ILE A 289 18.97 -9.07 15.07
CA ILE A 289 17.78 -9.85 15.43
C ILE A 289 17.90 -11.31 14.95
N VAL A 290 18.38 -11.52 13.72
CA VAL A 290 18.56 -12.88 13.18
C VAL A 290 19.65 -13.64 13.93
N ILE A 291 20.77 -12.99 14.27
CA ILE A 291 21.83 -13.63 15.07
C ILE A 291 21.28 -14.05 16.43
N LYS A 292 20.54 -13.17 17.10
CA LYS A 292 19.88 -13.51 18.37
C LYS A 292 18.89 -14.67 18.23
N GLY A 293 18.07 -14.68 17.18
CA GLY A 293 17.15 -15.80 16.92
C GLY A 293 17.87 -17.13 16.66
N LEU A 294 19.07 -17.11 16.09
CA LEU A 294 19.93 -18.29 15.96
C LEU A 294 20.48 -18.74 17.32
N GLU A 295 20.93 -17.81 18.17
CA GLU A 295 21.40 -18.10 19.54
C GLU A 295 20.29 -18.69 20.43
N ASP A 296 19.07 -18.19 20.26
CA ASP A 296 17.86 -18.64 20.99
C ASP A 296 17.29 -19.96 20.43
N GLY A 297 17.90 -20.55 19.39
CA GLY A 297 17.48 -21.81 18.77
C GLY A 297 16.20 -21.74 17.94
N ILE A 298 15.74 -20.54 17.59
CA ILE A 298 14.56 -20.29 16.75
C ILE A 298 14.92 -20.48 15.26
N PHE A 299 16.14 -20.08 14.90
CA PHE A 299 16.70 -20.26 13.56
C PHE A 299 17.81 -21.31 13.60
N TYR A 300 18.20 -21.82 12.43
CA TYR A 300 19.24 -22.83 12.31
C TYR A 300 20.22 -22.48 11.20
N LYS A 301 21.41 -23.09 11.26
CA LYS A 301 22.50 -22.89 10.32
C LYS A 301 22.65 -24.13 9.44
N LYS A 302 22.73 -23.95 8.12
CA LYS A 302 23.04 -25.03 7.17
C LYS A 302 24.54 -25.31 7.11
N GLU A 303 24.93 -26.41 6.47
CA GLU A 303 26.33 -26.84 6.35
C GLU A 303 27.24 -25.80 5.69
N ASP A 304 26.71 -25.02 4.74
CA ASP A 304 27.41 -23.93 4.05
C ASP A 304 27.61 -22.68 4.92
N GLY A 305 27.02 -22.66 6.12
CA GLY A 305 27.10 -21.58 7.08
C GLY A 305 26.02 -20.50 6.95
N SER A 306 25.07 -20.65 6.04
CA SER A 306 23.92 -19.75 5.92
C SER A 306 22.88 -19.99 7.03
N VAL A 307 22.13 -18.96 7.42
CA VAL A 307 21.12 -19.00 8.50
C VAL A 307 19.71 -19.01 7.91
N TRP A 308 18.86 -19.91 8.40
CA TRP A 308 17.52 -20.19 7.87
C TRP A 308 16.47 -20.30 8.97
N VAL A 309 15.21 -20.14 8.57
CA VAL A 309 14.02 -20.43 9.38
C VAL A 309 13.20 -21.52 8.70
N ASP A 310 12.73 -22.48 9.48
CA ASP A 310 11.85 -23.55 9.02
C ASP A 310 10.39 -23.14 9.23
N LEU A 311 9.61 -23.15 8.14
CA LEU A 311 8.20 -22.79 8.10
C LEU A 311 7.31 -23.91 7.52
N VAL A 312 7.81 -25.15 7.50
CA VAL A 312 7.11 -26.30 6.90
C VAL A 312 5.82 -26.63 7.65
N ASP A 313 5.83 -26.57 8.99
CA ASP A 313 4.64 -26.80 9.82
C ASP A 313 3.55 -25.74 9.61
N GLU A 314 3.94 -24.55 9.16
CA GLU A 314 3.07 -23.44 8.78
C GLU A 314 2.63 -23.48 7.30
N GLY A 315 3.04 -24.52 6.55
CA GLY A 315 2.67 -24.74 5.16
C GLY A 315 3.52 -23.99 4.12
N LEU A 316 4.70 -23.49 4.52
CA LEU A 316 5.67 -22.82 3.64
C LEU A 316 6.98 -23.62 3.56
N ASP A 317 7.97 -23.12 2.83
CA ASP A 317 9.32 -23.68 2.73
C ASP A 317 10.29 -23.01 3.71
N GLU A 318 11.50 -23.57 3.80
CA GLU A 318 12.59 -22.96 4.56
C GLU A 318 13.02 -21.63 3.92
N LYS A 319 13.18 -20.58 4.72
CA LYS A 319 13.60 -19.27 4.22
C LYS A 319 15.01 -18.89 4.67
N LEU A 320 15.84 -18.46 3.73
CA LEU A 320 17.15 -17.86 3.99
C LEU A 320 17.00 -16.52 4.71
N LEU A 321 17.69 -16.37 5.84
CA LEU A 321 17.74 -15.15 6.64
C LEU A 321 19.13 -14.49 6.67
N LEU A 322 20.22 -15.23 6.52
CA LEU A 322 21.57 -14.67 6.31
C LEU A 322 22.36 -15.59 5.37
N ARG A 323 23.11 -14.98 4.45
CA ARG A 323 24.06 -15.73 3.60
C ARG A 323 25.21 -16.30 4.43
N SER A 324 25.97 -17.23 3.84
CA SER A 324 27.12 -17.88 4.48
C SER A 324 28.25 -16.92 4.87
N ASP A 325 28.37 -15.80 4.14
CA ASP A 325 29.30 -14.69 4.42
C ASP A 325 28.77 -13.72 5.50
N GLY A 326 27.57 -13.96 6.04
CA GLY A 326 26.91 -13.08 7.01
C GLY A 326 26.14 -11.91 6.40
N THR A 327 26.10 -11.80 5.06
CA THR A 327 25.41 -10.72 4.36
C THR A 327 23.89 -10.87 4.48
N SER A 328 23.22 -9.76 4.80
CA SER A 328 21.76 -9.68 4.94
C SER A 328 21.02 -9.84 3.61
N VAL A 329 19.80 -10.37 3.67
CA VAL A 329 18.85 -10.44 2.55
C VAL A 329 17.64 -9.52 2.83
N TYR A 330 16.76 -9.34 1.85
CA TYR A 330 15.56 -8.49 2.01
C TYR A 330 14.72 -8.89 3.24
N MET A 331 14.52 -10.19 3.47
CA MET A 331 13.80 -10.67 4.66
C MET A 331 14.45 -10.18 5.97
N THR A 332 15.78 -10.23 6.06
CA THR A 332 16.53 -9.69 7.21
C THR A 332 16.25 -8.22 7.42
N GLN A 333 16.28 -7.45 6.33
CA GLN A 333 16.09 -6.00 6.37
C GLN A 333 14.68 -5.67 6.85
N ASP A 334 13.66 -6.35 6.34
CA ASP A 334 12.27 -6.12 6.73
C ASP A 334 11.98 -6.52 8.18
N ILE A 335 12.66 -7.53 8.71
CA ILE A 335 12.61 -7.83 10.15
C ILE A 335 13.14 -6.63 10.96
N GLY A 336 14.27 -6.06 10.54
CA GLY A 336 14.87 -4.88 11.18
C GLY A 336 13.97 -3.64 11.07
N THR A 337 13.40 -3.41 9.90
CA THR A 337 12.47 -2.31 9.64
C THR A 337 11.19 -2.46 10.46
N ALA A 338 10.61 -3.66 10.53
CA ALA A 338 9.41 -3.93 11.33
C ALA A 338 9.67 -3.66 12.83
N GLU A 339 10.81 -4.10 13.37
CA GLU A 339 11.21 -3.79 14.75
C GLU A 339 11.37 -2.28 14.96
N LYS A 340 12.03 -1.58 14.03
CA LYS A 340 12.24 -0.13 14.13
C LYS A 340 10.92 0.65 14.14
N LYS A 341 9.98 0.29 13.25
CA LYS A 341 8.65 0.90 13.21
C LYS A 341 7.90 0.71 14.53
N PHE A 342 7.97 -0.51 15.09
CA PHE A 342 7.31 -0.81 16.35
C PHE A 342 7.94 -0.06 17.53
N GLU A 343 9.25 0.07 17.59
CA GLU A 343 9.92 0.91 18.61
C GLU A 343 9.53 2.38 18.51
N ASP A 344 9.42 2.91 17.29
CA ASP A 344 9.11 4.33 17.07
C ASP A 344 7.66 4.68 17.43
N TYR A 345 6.70 3.77 17.17
CA TYR A 345 5.27 4.10 17.25
C TYR A 345 4.41 3.17 18.12
N GLN A 346 4.89 1.96 18.43
CA GLN A 346 4.15 0.92 19.16
C GLN A 346 2.74 0.68 18.59
N MET A 347 2.63 0.69 17.26
CA MET A 347 1.35 0.56 16.55
C MET A 347 0.73 -0.84 16.69
N GLU A 348 -0.60 -0.92 16.71
CA GLU A 348 -1.33 -2.20 16.70
C GLU A 348 -1.31 -2.86 15.32
N GLN A 349 -1.25 -2.06 14.24
CA GLN A 349 -1.17 -2.56 12.87
C GLN A 349 -0.10 -1.84 12.06
N SER A 350 0.63 -2.62 11.25
CA SER A 350 1.53 -2.15 10.21
C SER A 350 1.06 -2.72 8.88
N MET A 351 0.42 -1.88 8.08
CA MET A 351 -0.08 -2.20 6.76
C MET A 351 0.97 -1.89 5.69
N TYR A 352 1.29 -2.86 4.86
CA TYR A 352 2.22 -2.75 3.74
C TYR A 352 1.42 -2.73 2.45
N ILE A 353 1.45 -1.61 1.72
CA ILE A 353 0.81 -1.48 0.40
C ILE A 353 1.83 -1.90 -0.65
N VAL A 354 1.81 -3.16 -1.08
CA VAL A 354 2.83 -3.71 -1.99
C VAL A 354 2.17 -4.64 -3.01
N GLY A 355 2.77 -4.75 -4.20
CA GLY A 355 2.29 -5.64 -5.27
C GLY A 355 2.11 -7.10 -4.82
N ASN A 356 1.14 -7.80 -5.41
CA ASN A 356 0.77 -9.16 -5.04
C ASN A 356 1.86 -10.21 -5.35
N GLU A 357 2.88 -9.85 -6.14
CA GLU A 357 4.08 -10.67 -6.29
C GLU A 357 4.86 -10.88 -4.97
N GLN A 358 4.58 -10.07 -3.94
CA GLN A 358 5.21 -10.17 -2.62
C GLN A 358 4.34 -10.85 -1.56
N ASP A 359 3.20 -11.44 -1.92
CA ASP A 359 2.29 -12.11 -0.96
C ASP A 359 3.04 -13.14 -0.09
N TYR A 360 3.83 -14.00 -0.73
CA TYR A 360 4.65 -14.99 -0.02
C TYR A 360 5.65 -14.33 0.93
N HIS A 361 6.28 -13.22 0.52
CA HIS A 361 7.28 -12.52 1.34
C HIS A 361 6.68 -11.97 2.63
N PHE A 362 5.56 -11.26 2.57
CA PHE A 362 4.94 -10.71 3.78
C PHE A 362 4.32 -11.78 4.68
N ASN A 363 3.83 -12.88 4.12
CA ASN A 363 3.42 -14.05 4.90
C ASN A 363 4.60 -14.62 5.70
N VAL A 364 5.76 -14.81 5.06
CA VAL A 364 6.98 -15.25 5.74
C VAL A 364 7.41 -14.24 6.81
N LEU A 365 7.42 -12.94 6.51
CA LEU A 365 7.80 -11.91 7.49
C LEU A 365 6.95 -12.00 8.76
N LYS A 366 5.63 -12.12 8.61
CA LYS A 366 4.70 -12.27 9.72
C LYS A 366 5.01 -13.51 10.58
N LEU A 367 5.20 -14.67 9.94
CA LEU A 367 5.50 -15.91 10.65
C LEU A 367 6.86 -15.88 11.36
N VAL A 368 7.87 -15.28 10.73
CA VAL A 368 9.20 -15.10 11.35
C VAL A 368 9.10 -14.24 12.60
N LEU A 369 8.36 -13.13 12.53
CA LEU A 369 8.12 -12.27 13.70
C LEU A 369 7.33 -12.99 14.80
N GLN A 370 6.39 -13.88 14.44
CA GLN A 370 5.68 -14.72 15.41
C GLN A 370 6.62 -15.73 16.09
N LYS A 371 7.49 -16.43 15.34
CA LYS A 371 8.49 -17.35 15.92
C LYS A 371 9.48 -16.63 16.82
N LEU A 372 9.82 -15.38 16.51
CA LEU A 372 10.60 -14.47 17.36
C LEU A 372 9.82 -13.94 18.57
N ASN A 373 8.56 -14.37 18.78
CA ASN A 373 7.67 -13.95 19.86
C ASN A 373 7.45 -12.43 19.91
N LYS A 374 7.44 -11.76 18.75
CA LYS A 374 7.18 -10.32 18.67
C LYS A 374 5.69 -10.05 18.88
N THR A 375 5.36 -9.21 19.88
CA THR A 375 3.98 -8.90 20.28
C THR A 375 3.16 -8.27 19.15
N TYR A 376 3.82 -7.55 18.24
CA TYR A 376 3.21 -6.86 17.11
C TYR A 376 3.12 -7.71 15.84
N ALA A 377 3.62 -8.96 15.84
CA ALA A 377 3.68 -9.78 14.63
C ALA A 377 2.29 -9.99 13.99
N ASN A 378 1.24 -10.14 14.80
CA ASN A 378 -0.13 -10.29 14.31
C ASN A 378 -0.68 -9.03 13.63
N GLY A 379 -0.13 -7.86 13.95
CA GLY A 379 -0.44 -6.57 13.35
C GLY A 379 0.20 -6.34 11.98
N VAL A 380 1.07 -7.23 11.50
CA VAL A 380 1.60 -7.17 10.13
C VAL A 380 0.51 -7.58 9.15
N VAL A 381 0.15 -6.65 8.26
CA VAL A 381 -0.91 -6.79 7.25
C VAL A 381 -0.35 -6.41 5.89
N HIS A 382 -0.47 -7.29 4.90
CA HIS A 382 -0.14 -6.98 3.51
C HIS A 382 -1.42 -6.65 2.76
N LEU A 383 -1.52 -5.42 2.25
CA LEU A 383 -2.60 -4.99 1.38
C LEU A 383 -2.10 -5.07 -0.07
N ALA A 384 -2.26 -6.26 -0.63
CA ALA A 384 -1.81 -6.59 -1.97
C ALA A 384 -2.62 -5.86 -3.06
N TYR A 385 -1.96 -5.46 -4.13
CA TYR A 385 -2.61 -4.96 -5.35
C TYR A 385 -1.96 -5.58 -6.60
N GLY A 386 -2.74 -5.76 -7.67
CA GLY A 386 -2.23 -6.31 -8.93
C GLY A 386 -1.28 -5.36 -9.67
N MET A 387 -0.53 -5.83 -10.66
CA MET A 387 0.34 -4.97 -11.46
C MET A 387 -0.43 -4.05 -12.42
N VAL A 388 0.25 -3.01 -12.92
CA VAL A 388 -0.25 -2.16 -14.01
C VAL A 388 0.38 -2.63 -15.31
N ASP A 389 -0.43 -3.09 -16.25
CA ASP A 389 -0.01 -3.42 -17.60
C ASP A 389 -0.40 -2.30 -18.56
N LEU A 390 0.46 -2.00 -19.53
CA LEU A 390 0.12 -1.15 -20.66
C LEU A 390 -0.64 -1.97 -21.70
N PRO A 391 -1.39 -1.34 -22.63
CA PRO A 391 -2.00 -2.04 -23.77
C PRO A 391 -1.00 -2.86 -24.59
N THR A 392 0.27 -2.47 -24.59
CA THR A 392 1.40 -3.14 -25.27
C THR A 392 2.08 -4.22 -24.42
N GLY A 393 1.66 -4.43 -23.18
CA GLY A 393 2.22 -5.40 -22.23
C GLY A 393 2.87 -4.75 -21.01
N LYS A 394 3.76 -5.50 -20.33
CA LYS A 394 4.42 -5.04 -19.11
C LYS A 394 5.37 -3.85 -19.37
N MET A 395 5.37 -2.87 -18.47
CA MET A 395 6.36 -1.79 -18.47
C MET A 395 7.78 -2.34 -18.28
N LYS A 396 8.73 -1.87 -19.09
CA LYS A 396 10.15 -2.27 -19.02
C LYS A 396 11.06 -1.06 -19.22
N SER A 397 11.91 -0.75 -18.23
CA SER A 397 12.85 0.38 -18.33
C SER A 397 13.79 0.27 -19.52
N ARG A 398 14.25 -0.95 -19.86
CA ARG A 398 15.21 -1.19 -20.95
C ARG A 398 14.63 -1.01 -22.36
N GLU A 399 13.30 -1.11 -22.49
CA GLU A 399 12.61 -0.96 -23.78
C GLU A 399 12.00 0.44 -23.93
N GLY A 400 12.24 1.36 -22.99
CA GLY A 400 11.73 2.73 -23.03
C GLY A 400 10.21 2.85 -22.82
N THR A 401 9.56 1.79 -22.34
CA THR A 401 8.09 1.75 -22.18
C THR A 401 7.63 2.16 -20.78
N VAL A 402 8.53 2.65 -19.92
CA VAL A 402 8.15 3.15 -18.59
C VAL A 402 7.51 4.51 -18.74
N VAL A 403 6.29 4.64 -18.23
CA VAL A 403 5.58 5.91 -18.16
C VAL A 403 6.03 6.63 -16.89
N ASP A 404 6.72 7.76 -17.09
CA ASP A 404 7.15 8.65 -16.01
C ASP A 404 5.95 9.21 -15.23
N ALA A 405 6.11 9.39 -13.92
CA ALA A 405 5.02 9.86 -13.09
C ALA A 405 4.69 11.34 -13.33
N ASP A 406 5.72 12.18 -13.49
CA ASP A 406 5.54 13.63 -13.68
C ASP A 406 4.89 13.90 -15.04
N ASP A 407 5.39 13.24 -16.10
CA ASP A 407 4.82 13.35 -17.45
C ASP A 407 3.34 12.95 -17.48
N LEU A 408 2.97 11.87 -16.78
CA LEU A 408 1.58 11.42 -16.73
C LEU A 408 0.68 12.44 -16.03
N MET A 409 1.12 12.99 -14.90
CA MET A 409 0.35 13.99 -14.18
C MET A 409 0.18 15.27 -15.00
N GLU A 410 1.24 15.75 -15.65
CA GLU A 410 1.17 16.90 -16.55
C GLU A 410 0.19 16.67 -17.71
N GLN A 411 0.25 15.49 -18.35
CA GLN A 411 -0.71 15.12 -19.40
C GLN A 411 -2.16 15.08 -18.89
N MET A 412 -2.38 14.58 -17.67
CA MET A 412 -3.71 14.54 -17.07
C MET A 412 -4.26 15.94 -16.78
N VAL A 413 -3.44 16.85 -16.27
CA VAL A 413 -3.81 18.27 -16.05
C VAL A 413 -4.15 18.94 -17.38
N ALA A 414 -3.29 18.80 -18.40
CA ALA A 414 -3.52 19.36 -19.72
C ALA A 414 -4.82 18.83 -20.35
N THR A 415 -5.07 17.53 -20.23
CA THR A 415 -6.29 16.89 -20.72
C THR A 415 -7.52 17.44 -20.01
N ALA A 416 -7.48 17.56 -18.68
CA ALA A 416 -8.58 18.09 -17.89
C ALA A 416 -8.88 19.56 -18.25
N GLN A 417 -7.84 20.37 -18.45
CA GLN A 417 -7.97 21.75 -18.91
C GLN A 417 -8.67 21.81 -20.27
N GLU A 418 -8.21 21.04 -21.26
CA GLU A 418 -8.81 21.01 -22.60
C GLU A 418 -10.29 20.61 -22.56
N GLN A 419 -10.65 19.57 -21.79
CA GLN A 419 -12.04 19.14 -21.66
C GLN A 419 -12.91 20.21 -20.99
N THR A 420 -12.38 20.90 -19.99
CA THR A 420 -13.09 21.97 -19.28
C THR A 420 -13.34 23.19 -20.18
N GLU A 421 -12.33 23.59 -20.97
CA GLU A 421 -12.46 24.67 -21.95
C GLU A 421 -13.47 24.34 -23.04
N ARG A 422 -13.49 23.08 -23.52
CA ARG A 422 -14.49 22.62 -24.51
C ARG A 422 -15.91 22.59 -23.95
N ALA A 423 -16.08 22.24 -22.68
CA ALA A 423 -17.38 22.20 -22.03
C ALA A 423 -17.93 23.59 -21.69
N THR A 424 -17.08 24.61 -21.65
CA THR A 424 -17.46 25.99 -21.33
C THR A 424 -17.93 26.74 -22.59
N PRO A 425 -19.15 27.27 -22.65
CA PRO A 425 -19.63 28.01 -23.83
C PRO A 425 -18.74 29.22 -24.16
N ARG A 426 -18.49 29.48 -25.45
CA ARG A 426 -17.77 30.68 -25.90
C ARG A 426 -18.50 31.94 -25.42
N GLY A 427 -17.91 32.68 -24.48
CA GLY A 427 -18.42 33.96 -23.97
C GLY A 427 -18.64 34.04 -22.47
N SER A 428 -18.57 32.92 -21.72
CA SER A 428 -18.39 32.98 -20.26
C SER A 428 -16.92 33.21 -19.94
N GLU A 429 -16.60 34.23 -19.15
CA GLU A 429 -15.28 34.32 -18.50
C GLU A 429 -14.98 33.00 -17.78
N PRO A 430 -13.72 32.52 -17.79
CA PRO A 430 -13.33 31.40 -16.94
C PRO A 430 -13.56 31.82 -15.50
N SER A 431 -14.70 31.42 -14.94
CA SER A 431 -15.01 31.71 -13.56
C SER A 431 -13.99 30.92 -12.72
N ASN A 432 -13.21 31.62 -11.89
CA ASN A 432 -12.30 31.06 -10.88
C ASN A 432 -13.01 30.19 -9.81
N VAL A 433 -14.15 29.58 -10.14
CA VAL A 433 -15.10 28.97 -9.21
C VAL A 433 -14.61 27.63 -8.65
N CYS A 434 -13.59 27.01 -9.24
CA CYS A 434 -13.06 25.74 -8.73
C CYS A 434 -11.76 25.84 -7.90
N CYS A 435 -11.04 26.97 -7.90
CA CYS A 435 -9.77 27.07 -7.16
C CYS A 435 -9.89 27.69 -5.75
N ASP A 436 -11.01 28.36 -5.43
CA ASP A 436 -11.15 29.11 -4.16
C ASP A 436 -11.99 28.41 -3.08
N ARG A 437 -12.42 27.15 -3.28
CA ARG A 437 -13.00 26.37 -2.19
C ARG A 437 -11.90 25.51 -1.57
N GLY A 438 -11.15 26.15 -0.68
CA GLY A 438 -10.34 25.45 0.31
C GLY A 438 -11.21 24.46 1.07
N LEU A 439 -11.17 23.21 0.62
CA LEU A 439 -11.44 22.04 1.43
C LEU A 439 -10.07 21.58 1.92
N TYR A 440 -9.62 22.26 2.98
CA TYR A 440 -8.64 21.73 3.92
C TYR A 440 -9.39 21.02 5.04
#